data_AF-A0A9W8CVJ0-F1
#
_entry.id   AF-A0A9W8CVJ0-F1
#
_cell.length_a   1.000
_cell.length_b   1.000
_cell.length_c   1.000
_cell.angle_alpha   90.00
_cell.angle_beta   90.00
_cell.angle_gamma   90.00
#
_symmetry.space_group_name_H-M   'P 1'
#
loop_
_entity.id
_entity.type
_entity.pdbx_description
1 polymer ?
#
loop_
_entity_poly.entity_id
_entity_poly.type
_entity_poly.pdbx_seq_one_letter_code
_entity_poly.pdbx_strand_id
1 'polypeptide(L)'
;MAQQRDFRGILFIFAVLFGLAIVWRDLRDDLSFADDMRAAERSRRTQEVTATATATATVLLTATTVVTETTAVPAETPPAERANAAFVILTRNQDLKDLRESLAQLEDRFNRRYNYPYVFLNNEP
;
A
#
# COMPACT_ATOMS: atom_id res chain seq x y z
N MET A 1 4.65 -16.31 66.69
CA MET A 1 4.73 -15.09 65.86
C MET A 1 4.79 -15.52 64.40
N ALA A 2 3.63 -15.77 63.78
CA ALA A 2 3.51 -16.38 62.45
C ALA A 2 3.32 -15.28 61.39
N GLN A 3 4.37 -14.98 60.62
CA GLN A 3 4.32 -14.04 59.49
C GLN A 3 4.76 -14.76 58.21
N GLN A 4 3.93 -15.70 57.79
CA GLN A 4 4.00 -16.32 56.47
C GLN A 4 2.65 -16.07 55.78
N ARG A 5 2.36 -14.78 55.50
CA ARG A 5 1.19 -14.35 54.73
C ARG A 5 1.64 -13.95 53.33
N ASP A 6 1.37 -14.87 52.40
CA ASP A 6 0.88 -14.57 51.05
C ASP A 6 1.85 -14.03 50.00
N PHE A 7 3.02 -14.68 49.85
CA PHE A 7 3.87 -14.53 48.65
C PHE A 7 3.14 -14.84 47.34
N ARG A 8 2.11 -15.69 47.39
CA ARG A 8 1.24 -16.00 46.24
C ARG A 8 0.40 -14.79 45.80
N GLY A 9 -0.01 -13.91 46.73
CA GLY A 9 -0.78 -12.71 46.41
C GLY A 9 0.07 -11.63 45.71
N ILE A 10 1.32 -11.46 46.16
CA ILE A 10 2.27 -10.52 45.54
C ILE A 10 2.55 -10.93 44.09
N LEU A 11 2.75 -12.22 43.82
CA LEU A 11 2.97 -12.72 42.45
C LEU A 11 1.75 -12.47 41.54
N PHE A 12 0.53 -12.58 42.07
CA PHE A 12 -0.70 -12.28 41.34
C PHE A 12 -0.81 -10.80 40.98
N ILE A 13 -0.44 -9.89 41.89
CA ILE A 13 -0.45 -8.45 41.61
C ILE A 13 0.55 -8.12 40.50
N PHE A 14 1.74 -8.71 40.52
CA PHE A 14 2.71 -8.54 39.43
C PHE A 14 2.21 -9.13 38.11
N ALA A 15 1.55 -10.29 38.12
CA ALA A 15 0.97 -10.90 36.91
C ALA A 15 -0.15 -10.03 36.31
N VAL A 16 -1.01 -9.44 37.14
CA VAL A 16 -2.07 -8.54 36.69
C VAL A 16 -1.49 -7.23 36.15
N LEU A 17 -0.50 -6.64 36.84
CA LEU A 17 0.18 -5.44 36.35
C LEU A 17 0.95 -5.69 35.05
N PHE A 18 1.57 -6.86 34.89
CA PHE A 18 2.26 -7.25 33.67
C PHE A 18 1.28 -7.48 32.51
N GLY A 19 0.13 -8.11 32.75
CA GLY A 19 -0.93 -8.26 31.76
C GLY A 19 -1.52 -6.92 31.32
N LEU A 20 -1.79 -6.02 32.27
CA LEU A 20 -2.24 -4.65 31.99
C LEU A 20 -1.17 -3.85 31.22
N ALA A 21 0.11 -4.02 31.54
CA ALA A 21 1.22 -3.40 30.83
C ALA A 21 1.37 -3.93 29.40
N ILE A 22 1.13 -5.23 29.16
CA ILE A 22 1.13 -5.82 27.81
C ILE A 22 0.00 -5.23 26.97
N VAL A 23 -1.22 -5.16 27.51
CA VAL A 23 -2.37 -4.57 26.81
C VAL A 23 -2.14 -3.08 26.52
N TRP A 24 -1.54 -2.35 27.45
CA TRP A 24 -1.20 -0.94 27.24
C TRP A 24 -0.04 -0.73 26.27
N ARG A 25 0.88 -1.70 26.14
CA ARG A 25 1.97 -1.67 25.15
C ARG A 25 1.44 -1.88 23.73
N ASP A 26 0.58 -2.87 23.55
CA ASP A 26 -0.05 -3.19 22.25
C ASP A 26 -0.89 -2.00 21.74
N LEU A 27 -1.61 -1.32 22.64
CA LEU A 27 -2.37 -0.11 22.32
C LEU A 27 -1.49 1.13 22.07
N ARG A 28 -0.23 1.13 22.51
CA ARG A 28 0.72 2.23 22.34
C ARG A 28 1.55 2.09 21.06
N ASP A 29 1.77 0.86 20.61
CA ASP A 29 2.51 0.57 19.38
C ASP A 29 1.77 1.11 18.12
N ASP A 30 0.45 1.30 18.19
CA ASP A 30 -0.33 1.98 17.14
C ASP A 30 -0.03 3.48 16.99
N LEU A 31 0.47 4.15 18.04
CA LEU A 31 0.82 5.59 17.97
C LEU A 31 2.30 5.85 17.61
N SER A 32 3.20 4.89 17.82
CA SER A 32 4.64 5.07 17.57
C SER A 32 5.02 4.94 16.08
N PHE A 33 4.22 4.22 15.27
CA PHE A 33 4.45 4.08 13.84
C PHE A 33 4.39 5.44 13.08
N ALA A 34 3.58 6.38 13.58
CA ALA A 34 3.42 7.69 12.95
C ALA A 34 4.66 8.61 13.13
N ASP A 35 5.43 8.43 14.21
CA ASP A 35 6.62 9.23 14.49
C ASP A 35 7.85 8.72 13.72
N ASP A 36 7.99 7.40 13.55
CA ASP A 36 9.06 6.79 12.78
C ASP A 36 8.97 7.13 11.27
N MET A 37 7.75 7.25 10.72
CA MET A 37 7.56 7.68 9.32
C MET A 37 8.01 9.13 9.07
N ARG A 38 7.80 10.05 10.02
CA ARG A 38 8.26 11.45 9.89
C ARG A 38 9.77 11.60 10.01
N ALA A 39 10.42 10.71 10.76
CA ALA A 39 11.87 10.65 10.84
C ALA A 39 12.50 10.16 9.51
N ALA A 40 11.85 9.22 8.81
CA ALA A 40 12.29 8.73 7.51
C ALA A 40 12.16 9.78 6.38
N GLU A 41 11.12 10.62 6.41
CA GLU A 41 10.90 11.68 5.40
C GLU A 41 11.94 12.82 5.45
N ARG A 42 12.49 13.13 6.65
CA ARG A 42 13.57 14.14 6.79
C ARG A 42 14.85 13.73 6.08
N SER A 43 15.10 12.43 5.98
CA SER A 43 16.32 11.90 5.36
C SER A 43 16.26 11.98 3.83
N ARG A 44 15.07 11.95 3.21
CA ARG A 44 14.92 12.12 1.75
C ARG A 44 15.08 13.58 1.30
N ARG A 45 14.69 14.55 2.13
CA ARG A 45 14.73 15.97 1.72
C ARG A 45 16.15 16.58 1.70
N THR A 46 17.12 15.96 2.37
CA THR A 46 18.52 16.44 2.37
C THR A 46 19.32 15.95 1.15
N GLN A 47 18.84 14.95 0.41
CA GLN A 47 19.58 14.38 -0.73
C GLN A 47 19.13 14.84 -2.12
N GLU A 48 18.13 15.71 -2.25
CA GLU A 48 17.67 16.23 -3.56
C GLU A 48 17.96 17.72 -3.83
N VAL A 49 18.54 18.48 -2.90
CA VAL A 49 18.76 19.94 -3.08
C VAL A 49 20.11 20.29 -3.73
N THR A 50 20.95 19.32 -4.10
CA THR A 50 22.23 19.59 -4.80
C THR A 50 22.23 19.20 -6.29
N ALA A 51 21.19 18.57 -6.81
CA ALA A 51 21.17 18.09 -8.21
C ALA A 51 20.23 18.86 -9.16
N THR A 52 19.61 19.96 -8.72
CA THR A 52 18.69 20.76 -9.56
C THR A 52 19.19 22.20 -9.69
N ALA A 53 20.38 22.40 -10.24
CA ALA A 53 20.84 23.71 -10.71
C ALA A 53 21.39 23.71 -12.14
N THR A 54 21.49 22.55 -12.81
CA THR A 54 22.07 22.46 -14.16
C THR A 54 21.20 21.63 -15.11
N ALA A 55 19.90 21.90 -15.17
CA ALA A 55 19.03 21.30 -16.19
C ALA A 55 17.96 22.23 -16.76
N THR A 56 17.93 23.51 -16.36
CA THR A 56 16.90 24.46 -16.81
C THR A 56 17.25 25.19 -18.11
N ALA A 57 18.40 24.91 -18.74
CA ALA A 57 18.87 25.69 -19.90
C ALA A 57 18.53 25.10 -21.29
N THR A 58 18.05 23.85 -21.41
CA THR A 58 17.94 23.20 -22.74
C THR A 58 16.50 22.90 -23.20
N VAL A 59 15.49 23.01 -22.34
CA VAL A 59 14.12 22.57 -22.70
C VAL A 59 13.34 23.58 -23.56
N LEU A 60 13.83 24.81 -23.73
CA LEU A 60 13.10 25.88 -24.44
C LEU A 60 13.11 25.80 -25.98
N LEU A 61 13.74 24.80 -26.63
CA LEU A 61 13.91 24.81 -28.10
C LEU A 61 13.18 23.70 -28.89
N THR A 62 12.32 22.88 -28.27
CA THR A 62 11.70 21.74 -28.98
C THR A 62 10.25 21.50 -28.57
N ALA A 63 9.35 22.44 -28.90
CA ALA A 63 7.92 22.13 -28.97
C ALA A 63 7.24 23.00 -30.04
N THR A 64 7.52 22.68 -31.31
CA THR A 64 6.66 23.03 -32.45
C THR A 64 6.30 21.74 -33.16
N THR A 65 5.13 21.15 -32.88
CA THR A 65 4.39 20.25 -33.79
C THR A 65 2.98 20.02 -33.22
N VAL A 66 1.94 20.64 -33.80
CA VAL A 66 0.97 20.06 -34.77
C VAL A 66 -0.31 19.51 -34.11
N VAL A 67 -1.37 20.32 -34.27
CA VAL A 67 -2.78 20.01 -34.57
C VAL A 67 -3.19 18.53 -34.63
N THR A 68 -4.25 18.16 -33.88
CA THR A 68 -5.41 17.43 -34.44
C THR A 68 -6.61 17.48 -33.49
N GLU A 69 -7.68 18.11 -33.95
CA GLU A 69 -9.03 18.08 -33.38
C GLU A 69 -9.80 16.96 -34.10
N THR A 70 -10.32 15.95 -33.41
CA THR A 70 -11.18 14.90 -33.98
C THR A 70 -12.11 14.30 -32.91
N THR A 71 -13.39 14.67 -33.02
CA THR A 71 -14.62 13.88 -32.83
C THR A 71 -14.78 13.05 -31.54
N ALA A 72 -15.55 13.62 -30.61
CA ALA A 72 -15.97 13.03 -29.34
C ALA A 72 -17.12 11.99 -29.51
N VAL A 73 -16.77 10.71 -29.36
CA VAL A 73 -17.63 9.68 -28.75
C VAL A 73 -17.22 9.64 -27.28
N PRO A 74 -18.12 9.55 -26.27
CA PRO A 74 -17.70 9.45 -24.87
C PRO A 74 -17.24 8.01 -24.62
N ALA A 75 -16.14 7.61 -25.26
CA ALA A 75 -15.28 6.59 -24.71
C ALA A 75 -14.66 7.23 -23.47
N GLU A 76 -15.04 6.77 -22.29
CA GLU A 76 -14.37 7.06 -21.02
C GLU A 76 -12.87 6.91 -21.30
N THR A 77 -12.21 8.04 -21.52
CA THR A 77 -10.85 7.99 -22.00
C THR A 77 -10.05 7.44 -20.84
N PRO A 78 -9.18 6.43 -21.06
CA PRO A 78 -8.08 6.16 -20.16
C PRO A 78 -7.68 7.39 -19.35
N PRO A 79 -7.55 7.33 -18.02
CA PRO A 79 -6.69 8.30 -17.38
C PRO A 79 -5.36 8.31 -18.15
N ALA A 80 -4.94 9.48 -18.61
CA ALA A 80 -3.89 9.64 -19.61
C ALA A 80 -2.54 9.03 -19.17
N GLU A 81 -2.39 8.72 -17.88
CA GLU A 81 -1.24 8.08 -17.28
C GLU A 81 -1.53 6.60 -16.94
N ARG A 82 -1.51 5.79 -18.01
CA ARG A 82 -1.39 4.32 -18.07
C ARG A 82 -0.06 3.76 -17.54
N ALA A 83 0.00 2.97 -16.45
CA ALA A 83 1.22 2.16 -16.20
C ALA A 83 1.21 0.89 -17.07
N ASN A 84 2.37 0.40 -17.52
CA ASN A 84 2.47 -0.91 -18.17
C ASN A 84 2.36 -2.02 -17.11
N ALA A 85 1.14 -2.49 -16.84
CA ALA A 85 0.88 -3.47 -15.80
C ALA A 85 -0.17 -4.52 -16.24
N ALA A 86 -0.14 -5.67 -15.56
CA ALA A 86 -1.12 -6.74 -15.72
C ALA A 86 -1.39 -7.39 -14.36
N PHE A 87 -2.61 -7.88 -14.14
CA PHE A 87 -2.94 -8.67 -12.97
C PHE A 87 -2.51 -10.12 -13.19
N VAL A 88 -1.56 -10.60 -12.40
CA VAL A 88 -1.09 -11.98 -12.46
C VAL A 88 -1.71 -12.76 -11.33
N ILE A 89 -2.37 -13.88 -11.65
CA ILE A 89 -3.06 -14.72 -10.68
C ILE A 89 -2.58 -16.15 -10.83
N LEU A 90 -1.95 -16.68 -9.78
CA LEU A 90 -1.63 -18.10 -9.66
C LEU A 90 -2.81 -18.80 -8.98
N THR A 91 -3.49 -19.67 -9.72
CA THR A 91 -4.71 -20.34 -9.25
C THR A 91 -4.78 -21.76 -9.78
N ARG A 92 -5.43 -22.66 -9.03
CA ARG A 92 -5.71 -24.03 -9.48
C ARG A 92 -7.08 -24.08 -10.17
N ASN A 93 -7.28 -25.05 -11.05
CA ASN A 93 -8.55 -25.24 -11.78
C ASN A 93 -9.79 -25.34 -10.86
N GLN A 94 -9.63 -25.91 -9.67
CA GLN A 94 -10.71 -26.04 -8.68
C GLN A 94 -11.09 -24.70 -8.01
N ASP A 95 -10.17 -23.74 -7.92
CA ASP A 95 -10.36 -22.49 -7.19
C ASP A 95 -11.02 -21.39 -8.07
N LEU A 96 -11.31 -21.68 -9.35
CA LEU A 96 -11.91 -20.74 -10.31
C LEU A 96 -13.26 -20.18 -9.86
N LYS A 97 -14.06 -21.00 -9.19
CA LYS A 97 -15.41 -20.59 -8.74
C LYS A 97 -15.34 -19.50 -7.67
N ASP A 98 -14.42 -19.65 -6.73
CA ASP A 98 -14.23 -18.73 -5.62
C ASP A 98 -13.49 -17.46 -6.08
N LEU A 99 -12.51 -17.64 -6.97
CA LEU A 99 -11.76 -16.53 -7.58
C LEU A 99 -12.66 -15.58 -8.38
N ARG A 100 -13.68 -16.12 -9.08
CA ARG A 100 -14.63 -15.32 -9.88
C ARG A 100 -15.29 -14.21 -9.05
N GLU A 101 -15.64 -14.50 -7.79
CA GLU A 101 -16.28 -13.50 -6.93
C GLU A 101 -15.32 -12.39 -6.54
N SER A 102 -14.06 -12.73 -6.31
CA SER A 102 -13.00 -11.77 -6.01
C SER A 102 -12.67 -10.90 -7.23
N LEU A 103 -12.65 -11.49 -8.43
CA LEU A 103 -12.46 -10.77 -9.69
C LEU A 103 -13.61 -9.80 -9.97
N ALA A 104 -14.86 -10.21 -9.75
CA ALA A 104 -16.02 -9.33 -9.95
C ALA A 104 -15.95 -8.06 -9.08
N GLN A 105 -15.57 -8.22 -7.81
CA GLN A 105 -15.40 -7.08 -6.89
C GLN A 105 -14.25 -6.16 -7.31
N LEU A 106 -13.14 -6.73 -7.79
CA LEU A 106 -12.00 -5.98 -8.31
C LEU A 106 -12.37 -5.20 -9.59
N GLU A 107 -13.12 -5.84 -10.49
CA GLU A 107 -13.59 -5.22 -11.73
C GLU A 107 -14.49 -4.03 -11.44
N ASP A 108 -15.51 -4.21 -10.59
CA ASP A 108 -16.48 -3.16 -10.26
C ASP A 108 -15.84 -1.93 -9.60
N ARG A 109 -14.82 -2.14 -8.75
CA ARG A 109 -14.18 -1.06 -7.97
C ARG A 109 -13.03 -0.38 -8.72
N PHE A 110 -12.24 -1.14 -9.45
CA PHE A 110 -11.01 -0.66 -10.06
C PHE A 110 -11.04 -0.82 -11.58
N ASN A 111 -11.11 -2.06 -12.06
CA ASN A 111 -10.77 -2.35 -13.44
C ASN A 111 -11.80 -1.84 -14.47
N ARG A 112 -13.03 -1.50 -14.04
CA ARG A 112 -14.04 -0.85 -14.88
C ARG A 112 -13.57 0.46 -15.52
N ARG A 113 -12.64 1.18 -14.90
CA ARG A 113 -12.07 2.44 -15.41
C ARG A 113 -10.70 2.26 -16.09
N TYR A 114 -9.93 1.26 -15.64
CA TYR A 114 -8.54 1.10 -16.04
C TYR A 114 -8.29 -0.01 -17.07
N ASN A 115 -9.18 -1.01 -17.15
CA ASN A 115 -9.17 -2.11 -18.11
C ASN A 115 -7.79 -2.77 -18.30
N TYR A 116 -7.12 -3.10 -17.19
CA TYR A 116 -5.89 -3.86 -17.19
C TYR A 116 -6.13 -5.34 -17.55
N PRO A 117 -5.19 -5.97 -18.27
CA PRO A 117 -5.29 -7.38 -18.64
C PRO A 117 -5.01 -8.32 -17.46
N TYR A 118 -5.62 -9.51 -17.51
CA TYR A 118 -5.42 -10.61 -16.56
C TYR A 118 -4.56 -11.72 -17.17
N VAL A 119 -3.59 -12.22 -16.41
CA VAL A 119 -2.72 -13.36 -16.77
C VAL A 119 -2.89 -14.44 -15.69
N PHE A 120 -3.47 -15.57 -16.08
CA PHE A 120 -3.62 -16.72 -15.19
C PHE A 120 -2.45 -17.68 -15.36
N LEU A 121 -1.81 -18.03 -14.25
CA LEU A 121 -0.74 -19.02 -14.20
C LEU A 121 -1.28 -20.25 -13.48
N ASN A 122 -1.02 -21.42 -14.06
CA ASN A 122 -1.35 -22.71 -13.47
C ASN A 122 -0.21 -23.70 -13.76
N ASN A 123 -0.06 -24.68 -12.87
CA ASN A 123 0.90 -25.78 -13.04
C ASN A 123 0.31 -26.93 -13.86
N GLU A 124 -1.02 -26.97 -13.99
CA GLU A 124 -1.78 -27.95 -14.76
C GLU A 124 -2.45 -27.28 -15.96
N PRO A 125 -2.62 -27.99 -17.10
CA PRO A 125 -3.36 -27.46 -18.23
C PRO A 125 -4.86 -27.29 -17.96
#